data_AF-F8ANU0-F1
#
_entry.id   AF-F8ANU0-F1
#
_cell.length_a   1.000
_cell.length_b   1.000
_cell.length_c   1.000
_cell.angle_alpha   90.00
_cell.angle_beta   90.00
_cell.angle_gamma   90.00
#
_symmetry.space_group_name_H-M   'P 1'
#
loop_
_entity.id
_entity.type
_entity.pdbx_description
1 polymer ?
#
loop_
_entity_poly.entity_id
_entity_poly.type
_entity_poly.pdbx_seq_one_letter_code
_entity_poly.pdbx_strand_id
1 'polypeptide(L)' 'MGYYYAVIKNGKIVSYGAVRSKKEVIKKAELLKLTGAVLKVINQLEYQAIKEKIDENDKKRMRRYLATRRDLKCVNMI' A
#
# COMPACT_ATOMS: atom_id res chain seq x y z
N MET A 1 -6.38 19.53 8.85
CA MET A 1 -6.83 18.76 7.67
C MET A 1 -5.61 18.14 7.00
N GLY A 2 -5.54 16.81 6.95
CA GLY A 2 -4.50 16.10 6.21
C GLY A 2 -4.94 15.82 4.77
N TYR A 3 -4.00 15.68 3.86
CA TYR A 3 -4.25 15.25 2.49
C TYR A 3 -4.07 13.74 2.40
N TYR A 4 -5.10 13.04 1.93
CA TYR A 4 -5.06 11.60 1.70
C TYR A 4 -4.77 11.34 0.22
N TYR A 5 -3.95 10.32 -0.05
CA TYR A 5 -3.63 9.91 -1.41
C TYR A 5 -3.56 8.40 -1.56
N ALA A 6 -3.85 7.96 -2.76
CA ALA A 6 -3.59 6.62 -3.24
C ALA A 6 -2.48 6.65 -4.30
N VAL A 7 -1.64 5.61 -4.28
CA VAL A 7 -0.61 5.37 -5.28
C VAL A 7 -1.13 4.32 -6.25
N ILE A 8 -1.16 4.67 -7.52
CA ILE A 8 -1.63 3.83 -8.61
C ILE A 8 -0.42 3.45 -9.46
N LYS A 9 -0.21 2.15 -9.68
CA LYS A 9 0.81 1.63 -10.60
C LYS A 9 0.16 0.60 -11.51
N ASN A 10 0.39 0.71 -12.81
CA ASN A 10 -0.21 -0.19 -13.82
C ASN A 10 -1.74 -0.33 -13.67
N GLY A 11 -2.44 0.80 -13.43
CA GLY A 11 -3.89 0.84 -13.27
C GLY A 11 -4.45 0.27 -11.96
N LYS A 12 -3.60 -0.21 -11.05
CA LYS A 12 -4.02 -0.77 -9.74
C LYS A 12 -3.54 0.11 -8.59
N ILE A 13 -4.36 0.21 -7.54
CA ILE A 13 -3.98 0.87 -6.30
C ILE A 13 -3.03 -0.08 -5.55
N VAL A 14 -1.80 0.36 -5.35
CA VAL A 14 -0.73 -0.44 -4.73
C VAL A 14 -0.41 0.03 -3.33
N SER A 15 -0.67 1.30 -3.01
CA SER A 15 -0.34 1.87 -1.71
C SER A 15 -1.24 3.06 -1.42
N TYR A 16 -1.30 3.44 -0.16
CA TYR A 16 -2.04 4.59 0.34
C TYR A 16 -1.16 5.38 1.31
N GLY A 17 -1.50 6.64 1.53
CA GLY A 17 -0.86 7.43 2.56
C GLY A 17 -1.58 8.73 2.85
N ALA A 18 -1.12 9.40 3.90
CA ALA A 18 -1.57 10.71 4.29
C ALA A 18 -0.36 11.63 4.50
N VAL A 19 -0.52 12.91 4.19
CA VAL A 19 0.48 13.95 4.41
C VAL A 19 -0.17 15.20 5.00
N ARG A 20 0.60 15.99 5.73
CA ARG A 20 0.07 17.18 6.44
C ARG A 20 0.09 18.43 5.57
N SER A 21 0.88 18.44 4.51
CA SER A 21 1.08 19.63 3.68
C SER A 21 1.02 19.33 2.19
N LYS A 22 0.46 20.28 1.43
CA LYS A 22 0.36 20.20 -0.04
C LYS A 22 1.74 20.08 -0.71
N LYS A 23 2.77 20.74 -0.16
CA LYS A 23 4.16 20.64 -0.66
C LYS A 23 4.68 19.20 -0.60
N GLU A 24 4.32 18.44 0.44
CA GLU A 24 4.72 17.03 0.58
C GLU A 24 4.02 16.14 -0.45
N VAL A 25 2.74 16.42 -0.76
CA VAL A 25 2.00 15.72 -1.82
C VAL A 25 2.72 15.87 -3.15
N ILE A 26 3.11 17.10 -3.50
CA ILE A 26 3.78 17.41 -4.77
C ILE A 26 5.14 16.69 -4.84
N LYS A 27 5.95 16.81 -3.78
CA LYS A 27 7.26 16.14 -3.70
C LYS A 27 7.14 14.62 -3.85
N LYS A 28 6.13 14.00 -3.22
CA LYS A 28 5.85 12.57 -3.38
C LYS A 28 5.38 12.22 -4.78
N ALA A 29 4.54 13.06 -5.39
CA ALA A 29 4.07 12.84 -6.75
C ALA A 29 5.24 12.89 -7.75
N GLU A 30 6.19 13.79 -7.57
CA GLU A 30 7.41 13.86 -8.39
C GLU A 30 8.27 12.60 -8.26
N LEU A 31 8.51 12.14 -7.03
CA LEU A 31 9.26 10.90 -6.78
C LEU A 31 8.57 9.67 -7.39
N LEU A 32 7.24 9.61 -7.32
CA LEU A 32 6.47 8.48 -7.85
C LEU A 32 6.48 8.43 -9.39
N LYS A 33 6.52 9.58 -10.06
CA LYS A 33 6.67 9.64 -11.53
C LYS A 33 7.93 8.93 -12.01
N LEU A 34 9.05 9.04 -11.29
CA LEU A 34 10.30 8.34 -11.61
C LEU A 34 10.15 6.80 -11.58
N THR A 35 9.20 6.29 -10.79
CA THR A 35 8.94 4.85 -10.64
C THR A 35 7.81 4.32 -11.52
N GLY A 36 7.25 5.16 -12.39
CA GLY A 36 6.09 4.84 -13.23
C GLY A 36 4.78 4.73 -12.44
N ALA A 37 4.71 5.32 -11.24
CA ALA A 37 3.53 5.35 -10.40
C ALA A 37 2.90 6.75 -10.41
N VAL A 38 1.58 6.79 -10.26
CA VAL A 38 0.78 8.02 -10.22
C VAL A 38 0.17 8.19 -8.85
N LEU A 39 0.23 9.40 -8.32
CA LEU A 39 -0.41 9.76 -7.06
C LEU A 39 -1.78 10.39 -7.36
N LYS A 40 -2.84 9.86 -6.75
CA LYS A 40 -4.19 10.41 -6.80
C LYS A 40 -4.58 10.89 -5.41
N VAL A 41 -4.91 12.18 -5.29
CA VAL A 41 -5.49 12.73 -4.05
C VAL A 41 -6.94 12.25 -3.96
N ILE A 42 -7.33 11.78 -2.79
CA ILE A 42 -8.63 11.16 -2.55
C ILE A 42 -9.25 11.75 -1.28
N ASN A 43 -10.57 11.57 -1.12
CA ASN A 43 -11.25 11.98 0.09
C ASN A 43 -10.97 10.98 1.24
N GLN A 44 -11.41 11.34 2.45
CA GLN A 44 -11.18 10.52 3.64
C GLN A 44 -11.93 9.17 3.61
N LEU A 45 -13.15 9.14 3.04
CA LEU A 45 -13.95 7.92 2.94
C LEU A 45 -13.34 6.90 1.98
N GLU A 46 -12.91 7.37 0.81
CA GLU A 46 -12.19 6.59 -0.18
C GLU A 46 -10.87 6.07 0.39
N TYR A 47 -10.16 6.91 1.15
CA TYR A 47 -8.93 6.51 1.83
C TYR A 47 -9.17 5.36 2.80
N GLN A 48 -10.23 5.45 3.61
CA GLN A 48 -10.61 4.40 4.56
C GLN A 48 -10.88 3.07 3.83
N ALA A 49 -11.67 3.11 2.75
CA ALA A 49 -12.01 1.92 1.98
C ALA A 49 -10.78 1.28 1.28
N ILE A 50 -9.86 2.10 0.77
CA ILE A 50 -8.61 1.63 0.16
C ILE A 50 -7.68 1.03 1.21
N LYS A 51 -7.55 1.70 2.36
CA LYS A 51 -6.75 1.25 3.49
C LYS A 51 -7.20 -0.13 3.96
N GLU A 52 -8.49 -0.30 4.21
CA GLU A 52 -9.05 -1.58 4.66
C GLU A 52 -8.78 -2.72 3.67
N LYS A 53 -8.97 -2.47 2.36
CA LYS A 53 -8.69 -3.48 1.32
C LYS A 53 -7.22 -3.90 1.28
N ILE A 54 -6.30 -2.95 1.39
CA ILE A 54 -4.86 -3.23 1.36
C ILE A 54 -4.44 -3.94 2.66
N ASP A 55 -4.86 -3.43 3.83
CA ASP A 55 -4.58 -4.04 5.14
C ASP A 55 -5.10 -5.47 5.22
N GLU A 56 -6.30 -5.76 4.69
CA GLU A 56 -6.85 -7.11 4.68
C GLU A 56 -6.05 -8.06 3.78
N ASN A 57 -5.62 -7.57 2.61
CA ASN A 57 -4.83 -8.37 1.68
C ASN A 57 -3.43 -8.67 2.25
N ASP A 58 -2.80 -7.68 2.90
CA ASP A 58 -1.53 -7.86 3.59
C ASP A 58 -1.66 -8.82 4.78
N LYS A 59 -2.74 -8.75 5.56
CA LYS A 59 -3.03 -9.75 6.61
C LYS A 59 -3.19 -11.17 6.05
N LYS A 60 -3.87 -11.33 4.92
CA LYS A 60 -4.01 -12.63 4.25
C LYS A 60 -2.66 -13.13 3.73
N ARG A 61 -1.86 -12.24 3.13
CA ARG A 61 -0.52 -12.56 2.62
C ARG A 61 0.43 -12.96 3.76
N MET A 62 0.39 -12.25 4.88
CA MET A 62 1.19 -12.57 6.06
C MET A 62 0.79 -13.93 6.66
N ARG A 63 -0.51 -14.24 6.73
CA ARG A 63 -1.00 -15.57 7.14
C ARG A 63 -0.47 -16.68 6.24
N ARG A 64 -0.52 -16.50 4.91
CA ARG A 64 0.06 -17.46 3.96
C ARG A 64 1.56 -17.61 4.16
N TYR A 65 2.29 -16.50 4.29
CA TYR A 65 3.74 -16.52 4.53
C TYR A 65 4.10 -17.29 5.81
N LEU A 66 3.36 -17.07 6.91
CA LEU A 66 3.58 -17.79 8.16
C LEU A 66 3.30 -19.30 8.02
N ALA A 67 2.26 -19.68 7.28
CA ALA A 67 1.97 -21.09 6.99
C ALA A 67 3.10 -21.73 6.16
N THR A 68 3.47 -21.13 5.02
CA THR A 68 4.57 -21.64 4.18
C THR A 68 5.89 -21.72 4.94
N ARG A 69 6.19 -20.75 5.81
CA ARG A 69 7.39 -20.79 6.66
C ARG A 69 7.37 -21.94 7.67
N ARG A 70 6.20 -22.29 8.23
CA ARG A 70 6.06 -23.46 9.11
C ARG A 70 6.28 -24.74 8.33
N ASP A 71 5.68 -24.86 7.16
CA ASP A 71 5.82 -26.05 6.31
C ASP A 71 7.28 -26.26 5.88
N LEU A 72 7.95 -25.20 5.43
CA LEU A 72 9.38 -25.22 5.09
C LEU A 72 10.28 -25.60 6.27
N LYS A 73 9.91 -25.20 7.50
CA LYS A 73 10.62 -25.64 8.71
C LYS A 73 10.46 -27.14 8.96
N CYS A 74 9.28 -27.71 8.69
CA CYS A 74 9.06 -29.15 8.84
C CYS A 74 9.83 -29.97 7.80
N VAL A 75 10.02 -29.44 6.59
CA VAL A 75 10.83 -30.09 5.53
C VAL A 75 12.33 -30.09 5.87
N ASN A 76 12.85 -29.04 6.51
CA ASN A 76 14.27 -28.95 6.88
C ASN A 76 14.64 -29.69 8.19
N MET A 77 13.72 -30.44 8.80
CA MET A 77 13.98 -31.24 10.01
C MET A 77 14.03 -32.76 9.74
N ILE A 78 14.08 -33.16 8.46
CA ILE A 78 14.31 -34.54 8.00
C ILE A 78 15.69 -34.56 7.33
#